data_AF-A0A358SLI9-F1
#
_entry.id   AF-A0A358SLI9-F1
#
_cell.length_a   1.000
_cell.length_b   1.000
_cell.length_c   1.000
_cell.angle_alpha   90.00
_cell.angle_beta   90.00
_cell.angle_gamma   90.00
#
_symmetry.space_group_name_H-M   'P 1'
#
loop_
_entity.id
_entity.type
_entity.pdbx_description
1 polymer ?
#
loop_
_entity_poly.entity_id
_entity_poly.type
_entity_poly.pdbx_seq_one_letter_code
_entity_poly.pdbx_strand_id
1 'polypeptide(L)'
;MTGTRRAGLALVGLLGAGAVIASGTAMASTGSASATMTGMQMSPSSSHSHAGFTRGWYDGRTVRFYYTKNFSCSAPPASKASSGCEAGSDYTQTPASNFDPLYVIVPLGFTPAKSTLQCPTAGHCIDHPSTIDLSAVLGSGTSDLPLPPHSHIVATSNGHQAEWWNVVVVGVKTQAAWNKIVRGKSDWTLQYLQRHDSSAVTGNIVTNLFLYFSVLR
;
A
#
# COMPACT_ATOMS: atom_id res chain seq x y z
N MET A 1 14.23 34.62 -9.31
CA MET A 1 12.91 35.23 -9.08
C MET A 1 11.87 34.14 -9.24
N THR A 2 11.44 33.57 -8.12
CA THR A 2 10.58 32.39 -7.99
C THR A 2 9.13 32.84 -7.89
N GLY A 3 8.30 32.45 -8.86
CA GLY A 3 6.86 32.71 -8.87
C GLY A 3 6.07 31.41 -8.77
N THR A 4 5.79 30.97 -7.55
CA THR A 4 4.89 29.85 -7.24
C THR A 4 3.43 30.27 -7.45
N ARG A 5 2.75 29.68 -8.44
CA ARG A 5 1.28 29.74 -8.55
C ARG A 5 0.68 28.52 -7.85
N ARG A 6 0.08 28.76 -6.68
CA ARG A 6 -0.79 27.81 -5.98
C ARG A 6 -2.18 27.84 -6.65
N ALA A 7 -2.65 26.70 -7.14
CA ALA A 7 -4.04 26.53 -7.55
C ALA A 7 -4.72 25.61 -6.52
N GLY A 8 -5.53 26.19 -5.64
CA GLY A 8 -6.40 25.46 -4.72
C GLY A 8 -7.67 25.04 -5.44
N LEU A 9 -7.98 23.75 -5.42
CA LEU A 9 -9.26 23.20 -5.82
C LEU A 9 -10.10 22.98 -4.56
N ALA A 10 -11.16 23.78 -4.41
CA ALA A 10 -12.21 23.58 -3.42
C ALA A 10 -13.24 22.60 -3.99
N LEU A 11 -13.54 21.53 -3.25
CA LEU A 11 -14.66 20.62 -3.53
C LEU A 11 -15.74 20.84 -2.46
N VAL A 12 -16.90 21.30 -2.93
CA VAL A 12 -18.13 21.54 -2.16
C VAL A 12 -18.77 20.21 -1.79
N GLY A 13 -19.05 20.02 -0.51
CA GLY A 13 -19.76 18.86 0.03
C GLY A 13 -21.28 18.97 -0.08
N LEU A 14 -21.93 17.84 -0.33
CA LEU A 14 -23.37 17.65 -0.19
C LEU A 14 -23.60 16.46 0.75
N LEU A 15 -24.03 16.77 1.98
CA LEU A 15 -24.50 15.84 3.01
C LEU A 15 -25.98 15.54 2.76
N GLY A 16 -26.30 14.27 2.48
CA GLY A 16 -27.66 13.73 2.52
C GLY A 16 -27.81 12.82 3.75
N ALA A 17 -28.66 13.24 4.69
CA ALA A 17 -29.04 12.47 5.87
C ALA A 17 -30.15 11.46 5.52
N GLY A 18 -30.10 10.27 6.13
CA GLY A 18 -31.18 9.29 6.11
C GLY A 18 -30.98 8.19 7.16
N ALA A 19 -31.71 8.30 8.28
CA ALA A 19 -32.02 7.18 9.19
C ALA A 19 -33.07 6.26 8.50
N VAL A 20 -33.38 5.01 8.88
CA VAL A 20 -33.75 4.50 10.20
C VAL A 20 -33.91 2.95 10.20
N ILE A 21 -33.95 2.38 11.42
CA ILE A 21 -34.68 1.19 11.93
C ILE A 21 -34.02 -0.20 11.91
N ALA A 22 -33.94 -0.74 13.14
CA ALA A 22 -33.53 -2.07 13.55
C ALA A 22 -34.60 -3.15 13.32
N SER A 23 -34.19 -4.42 13.27
CA SER A 23 -34.98 -5.59 13.73
C SER A 23 -34.05 -6.77 13.99
N GLY A 24 -34.19 -7.38 15.16
CA GLY A 24 -33.32 -8.45 15.65
C GLY A 24 -33.73 -9.85 15.20
N THR A 25 -32.90 -10.82 15.54
CA THR A 25 -33.25 -12.14 16.10
C THR A 25 -31.96 -12.87 16.45
N ALA A 26 -31.77 -13.11 17.75
CA ALA A 26 -30.77 -14.05 18.25
C ALA A 26 -31.31 -15.47 18.07
N MET A 27 -30.48 -16.38 17.56
CA MET A 27 -30.68 -17.82 17.76
C MET A 27 -29.41 -18.40 18.36
N ALA A 28 -29.53 -18.76 19.64
CA ALA A 28 -28.60 -19.60 20.36
C ALA A 28 -28.73 -21.04 19.85
N SER A 29 -27.61 -21.72 19.66
CA SER A 29 -27.59 -23.19 19.62
C SER A 29 -26.65 -23.69 20.72
N THR A 30 -27.26 -24.38 21.67
CA THR A 30 -26.63 -25.16 22.73
C THR A 30 -26.03 -26.43 22.13
N GLY A 31 -24.74 -26.66 22.39
CA GLY A 31 -24.06 -27.92 22.13
C GLY A 31 -23.15 -28.25 23.31
N SER A 32 -23.47 -29.34 23.99
CA SER A 32 -22.88 -29.77 25.27
C SER A 32 -21.43 -30.24 25.16
N ALA A 33 -20.78 -30.22 26.33
CA ALA A 33 -19.39 -30.50 26.62
C ALA A 33 -18.90 -31.92 26.26
N SER A 34 -17.59 -32.02 25.98
CA SER A 34 -16.77 -33.21 26.25
C SER A 34 -15.31 -32.82 26.48
N ALA A 35 -14.90 -32.99 27.74
CA ALA A 35 -13.58 -33.32 28.30
C ALA A 35 -12.28 -32.74 27.70
N THR A 36 -11.69 -31.82 28.48
CA THR A 36 -10.34 -31.87 29.05
C THR A 36 -9.19 -32.40 28.18
N MET A 37 -8.35 -31.49 27.68
CA MET A 37 -6.90 -31.68 27.64
C MET A 37 -6.22 -30.44 28.24
N THR A 38 -5.59 -30.66 29.38
CA THR A 38 -4.83 -29.71 30.17
C THR A 38 -3.49 -29.41 29.49
N GLY A 39 -3.14 -28.14 29.39
CA GLY A 39 -1.74 -27.70 29.33
C GLY A 39 -1.10 -27.56 27.96
N MET A 40 -1.39 -26.47 27.26
CA MET A 40 -0.32 -25.73 26.57
C MET A 40 -0.42 -24.27 26.96
N GLN A 41 0.46 -23.91 27.87
CA GLN A 41 0.77 -22.56 28.30
C GLN A 41 1.10 -21.73 27.05
N MET A 42 0.29 -20.71 26.78
CA MET A 42 0.54 -19.71 25.75
C MET A 42 1.89 -19.06 26.06
N SER A 43 2.93 -19.54 25.38
CA SER A 43 4.23 -18.88 25.39
C SER A 43 4.07 -17.53 24.69
N PRO A 44 4.62 -16.44 25.24
CA PRO A 44 4.56 -15.15 24.58
C PRO A 44 5.23 -15.28 23.21
N SER A 45 4.53 -14.79 22.19
CA SER A 45 4.97 -14.70 20.80
C SER A 45 6.33 -14.02 20.71
N SER A 46 7.38 -14.85 20.69
CA SER A 46 8.75 -14.46 20.43
C SER A 46 9.10 -14.94 19.02
N SER A 47 9.41 -13.97 18.14
CA SER A 47 10.11 -14.14 16.85
C SER A 47 9.57 -15.24 15.93
N HIS A 48 8.41 -15.02 15.31
CA HIS A 48 8.08 -15.73 14.07
C HIS A 48 8.94 -15.16 12.94
N SER A 49 9.56 -16.03 12.13
CA SER A 49 10.34 -15.66 10.96
C SER A 49 9.57 -14.66 10.07
N HIS A 50 9.98 -13.39 10.08
CA HIS A 50 9.45 -12.28 9.26
C HIS A 50 9.84 -12.45 7.78
N ALA A 51 9.58 -13.64 7.23
CA ALA A 51 10.02 -14.02 5.91
C ALA A 51 8.84 -14.50 5.08
N GLY A 52 8.75 -13.99 3.86
CA GLY A 52 7.77 -14.46 2.89
C GLY A 52 7.81 -13.66 1.60
N PHE A 53 6.78 -13.84 0.78
CA PHE A 53 6.81 -13.37 -0.60
C PHE A 53 5.57 -12.64 -1.02
N THR A 54 5.77 -11.63 -1.88
CA THR A 54 4.77 -11.17 -2.82
C THR A 54 5.27 -11.41 -4.24
N ARG A 55 4.35 -11.35 -5.21
CA ARG A 55 4.72 -11.14 -6.61
C ARG A 55 5.06 -9.66 -6.79
N GLY A 56 5.90 -9.35 -7.76
CA GLY A 56 6.23 -7.99 -8.19
C GLY A 56 6.33 -7.91 -9.71
N TRP A 57 6.50 -6.71 -10.25
CA TRP A 57 6.81 -6.51 -11.67
C TRP A 57 8.17 -5.85 -11.85
N TYR A 58 8.95 -6.39 -12.78
CA TYR A 58 10.27 -5.89 -13.16
C TYR A 58 10.56 -6.30 -14.60
N ASP A 59 11.01 -5.34 -15.42
CA ASP A 59 11.51 -5.57 -16.78
C ASP A 59 10.60 -6.48 -17.65
N GLY A 60 9.30 -6.18 -17.67
CA GLY A 60 8.33 -6.92 -18.48
C GLY A 60 7.90 -8.27 -17.89
N ARG A 61 8.37 -8.62 -16.69
CA ARG A 61 8.15 -9.93 -16.07
C ARG A 61 7.48 -9.82 -14.72
N THR A 62 6.85 -10.91 -14.31
CA THR A 62 6.47 -11.11 -12.91
C THR A 62 7.67 -11.70 -12.19
N VAL A 63 8.07 -11.08 -11.09
CA VAL A 63 9.17 -11.49 -10.20
C VAL A 63 8.62 -11.78 -8.80
N ARG A 64 9.49 -12.22 -7.89
CA ARG A 64 9.14 -12.43 -6.48
C ARG A 64 9.91 -11.45 -5.60
N PHE A 65 9.22 -10.78 -4.70
CA PHE A 65 9.87 -9.99 -3.66
C PHE A 65 9.93 -10.83 -2.40
N TYR A 66 11.14 -11.03 -1.89
CA TYR A 66 11.38 -11.79 -0.69
C TYR A 66 11.67 -10.85 0.47
N TYR A 67 10.74 -10.79 1.41
CA TYR A 67 10.83 -9.95 2.59
C TYR A 67 11.53 -10.70 3.71
N THR A 68 12.36 -9.99 4.47
CA THR A 68 13.07 -10.54 5.64
C THR A 68 13.06 -9.60 6.85
N LYS A 69 12.43 -8.42 6.72
CA LYS A 69 12.26 -7.43 7.76
C LYS A 69 10.92 -6.74 7.55
N ASN A 70 10.35 -6.26 8.65
CA ASN A 70 9.15 -5.44 8.60
C ASN A 70 9.43 -4.07 7.95
N PHE A 71 8.37 -3.36 7.55
CA PHE A 71 8.46 -2.01 7.01
C PHE A 71 9.04 -1.00 8.01
N SER A 72 9.48 0.14 7.49
CA SER A 72 9.89 1.30 8.27
C SER A 72 9.18 2.55 7.75
N CYS A 73 8.68 3.38 8.67
CA CYS A 73 8.11 4.68 8.35
C CYS A 73 8.97 5.76 9.01
N SER A 74 9.58 6.59 8.17
CA SER A 74 10.56 7.58 8.59
C SER A 74 9.88 8.84 9.10
N ALA A 75 10.47 9.48 10.10
CA ALA A 75 9.94 10.69 10.71
C ALA A 75 10.77 11.92 10.34
N PRO A 76 10.17 13.13 10.32
CA PRO A 76 8.75 13.44 10.02
C PRO A 76 8.29 12.87 8.66
N PRO A 77 6.97 12.85 8.35
CA PRO A 77 5.83 13.53 8.98
C PRO A 77 5.30 12.85 10.27
N ALA A 78 4.52 13.60 11.05
CA ALA A 78 3.73 13.03 12.15
C ALA A 78 2.41 12.48 11.60
N SER A 79 2.52 11.36 10.88
CA SER A 79 1.37 10.59 10.39
C SER A 79 0.36 10.35 11.51
N LYS A 80 -0.93 10.43 11.21
CA LYS A 80 -2.01 10.09 12.15
C LYS A 80 -2.45 8.63 12.02
N ALA A 81 -1.88 7.87 11.09
CA ALA A 81 -2.19 6.46 10.97
C ALA A 81 -1.58 5.67 12.12
N SER A 82 -2.26 4.60 12.53
CA SER A 82 -1.78 3.69 13.57
C SER A 82 -0.43 3.03 13.24
N SER A 83 -0.06 2.96 11.96
CA SER A 83 1.25 2.48 11.49
C SER A 83 2.36 3.54 11.54
N GLY A 84 2.03 4.83 11.67
CA GLY A 84 2.96 5.94 11.51
C GLY A 84 3.36 6.24 10.05
N CYS A 85 2.72 5.59 9.08
CA CYS A 85 3.04 5.75 7.65
C CYS A 85 2.08 6.74 6.98
N GLU A 86 2.59 7.52 6.03
CA GLU A 86 1.82 8.54 5.31
C GLU A 86 2.26 8.60 3.84
N ALA A 87 1.29 8.91 2.97
CA ALA A 87 1.55 9.38 1.62
C ALA A 87 1.21 10.86 1.49
N GLY A 88 2.04 11.61 0.75
CA GLY A 88 1.82 13.01 0.42
C GLY A 88 2.75 14.00 1.13
N SER A 89 3.63 13.52 2.01
CA SER A 89 4.65 14.35 2.68
C SER A 89 6.04 13.74 2.54
N ASP A 90 7.04 14.62 2.48
CA ASP A 90 8.45 14.22 2.44
C ASP A 90 8.94 13.72 3.81
N TYR A 91 10.00 12.92 3.77
CA TYR A 91 10.74 12.43 4.95
C TYR A 91 12.12 13.10 5.05
N THR A 92 12.66 13.22 6.27
CA THR A 92 14.03 13.75 6.47
C THR A 92 15.02 12.74 7.05
N GLN A 93 14.52 11.61 7.54
CA GLN A 93 15.31 10.47 7.99
C GLN A 93 15.06 9.29 7.06
N THR A 94 16.03 8.40 6.91
CA THR A 94 15.93 7.21 6.07
C THR A 94 16.57 6.03 6.77
N PRO A 95 16.08 4.79 6.55
CA PRO A 95 16.65 3.60 7.19
C PRO A 95 17.97 3.15 6.56
N ALA A 96 18.37 3.76 5.42
CA ALA A 96 19.64 3.54 4.74
C ALA A 96 20.09 4.81 4.01
N SER A 97 21.39 4.88 3.72
CA SER A 97 21.99 5.99 2.94
C SER A 97 21.75 5.89 1.44
N ASN A 98 21.47 4.69 0.94
CA ASN A 98 21.12 4.42 -0.45
C ASN A 98 19.92 3.48 -0.48
N PHE A 99 19.01 3.72 -1.42
CA PHE A 99 17.81 2.93 -1.62
C PHE A 99 17.27 3.20 -3.02
N ASP A 100 16.71 2.17 -3.64
CA ASP A 100 16.01 2.28 -4.91
C ASP A 100 14.51 2.55 -4.72
N PRO A 101 13.82 3.18 -5.70
CA PRO A 101 12.39 3.41 -5.62
C PRO A 101 11.59 2.13 -5.87
N LEU A 102 10.54 1.94 -5.06
CA LEU A 102 9.48 0.97 -5.28
C LEU A 102 8.20 1.72 -5.66
N TYR A 103 7.75 1.55 -6.90
CA TYR A 103 6.47 2.11 -7.32
C TYR A 103 5.33 1.21 -6.85
N VAL A 104 4.48 1.73 -5.98
CA VAL A 104 3.23 1.09 -5.54
C VAL A 104 2.08 1.71 -6.32
N ILE A 105 1.46 0.93 -7.19
CA ILE A 105 0.29 1.38 -7.95
C ILE A 105 -1.00 1.04 -7.19
N VAL A 106 -1.88 2.03 -7.06
CA VAL A 106 -3.16 1.91 -6.34
C VAL A 106 -4.30 2.25 -7.29
N PRO A 107 -5.31 1.38 -7.48
CA PRO A 107 -6.48 1.72 -8.29
C PRO A 107 -7.36 2.74 -7.55
N LEU A 108 -7.75 3.81 -8.25
CA LEU A 108 -8.57 4.90 -7.73
C LEU A 108 -9.93 4.92 -8.43
N GLY A 109 -11.00 4.69 -7.67
CA GLY A 109 -12.37 4.76 -8.18
C GLY A 109 -12.81 3.55 -9.04
N PHE A 110 -12.03 2.48 -9.08
CA PHE A 110 -12.41 1.22 -9.71
C PHE A 110 -11.76 0.02 -9.00
N THR A 111 -12.25 -1.19 -9.28
CA THR A 111 -11.74 -2.44 -8.72
C THR A 111 -11.16 -3.31 -9.83
N PRO A 112 -9.82 -3.45 -9.94
CA PRO A 112 -9.22 -4.35 -10.92
C PRO A 112 -9.46 -5.83 -10.57
N ALA A 113 -9.23 -6.71 -11.53
CA ALA A 113 -9.28 -8.15 -11.29
C ALA A 113 -8.28 -8.57 -10.19
N LYS A 114 -8.74 -9.32 -9.18
CA LYS A 114 -7.91 -9.74 -8.03
C LYS A 114 -6.61 -10.44 -8.42
N SER A 115 -6.58 -11.17 -9.53
CA SER A 115 -5.38 -11.85 -10.04
C SER A 115 -4.23 -10.90 -10.43
N THR A 116 -4.57 -9.64 -10.71
CA THR A 116 -3.62 -8.58 -11.08
C THR A 116 -3.10 -7.78 -9.88
N LEU A 117 -3.71 -7.97 -8.70
CA LEU A 117 -3.26 -7.40 -7.44
C LEU A 117 -2.24 -8.34 -6.79
N GLN A 118 -1.17 -7.75 -6.28
CA GLN A 118 -0.14 -8.47 -5.54
C GLN A 118 -0.47 -8.47 -4.03
N CYS A 119 -1.07 -7.38 -3.56
CA CYS A 119 -1.72 -7.25 -2.25
C CYS A 119 -3.22 -6.96 -2.46
N PRO A 120 -4.08 -7.99 -2.57
CA PRO A 120 -5.48 -7.80 -2.94
C PRO A 120 -6.40 -7.38 -1.79
N THR A 121 -5.96 -7.54 -0.54
CA THR A 121 -6.79 -7.32 0.65
C THR A 121 -6.32 -6.06 1.36
N ALA A 122 -7.24 -5.12 1.60
CA ALA A 122 -6.92 -3.88 2.27
C ALA A 122 -6.37 -4.14 3.69
N GLY A 123 -5.30 -3.44 4.06
CA GLY A 123 -4.62 -3.56 5.34
C GLY A 123 -3.91 -4.90 5.59
N HIS A 124 -3.87 -5.79 4.61
CA HIS A 124 -3.29 -7.12 4.75
C HIS A 124 -2.34 -7.41 3.60
N CYS A 125 -1.06 -7.11 3.82
CA CYS A 125 0.04 -7.60 3.01
C CYS A 125 1.27 -7.87 3.88
N ILE A 126 2.09 -8.85 3.49
CA ILE A 126 3.25 -9.25 4.28
C ILE A 126 4.25 -8.11 4.44
N ASP A 127 4.69 -7.84 5.67
CA ASP A 127 5.65 -6.78 6.01
C ASP A 127 5.28 -5.39 5.48
N HIS A 128 3.99 -5.12 5.30
CA HIS A 128 3.43 -3.81 4.98
C HIS A 128 2.70 -3.23 6.19
N PRO A 129 2.51 -1.91 6.26
CA PRO A 129 1.64 -1.33 7.26
C PRO A 129 0.19 -1.76 7.01
N SER A 130 -0.56 -2.00 8.09
CA SER A 130 -1.99 -2.30 8.00
C SER A 130 -2.82 -1.04 7.72
N THR A 131 -2.30 0.14 8.06
CA THR A 131 -2.95 1.44 7.87
C THR A 131 -2.03 2.47 7.24
N ILE A 132 -2.58 3.53 6.68
CA ILE A 132 -1.81 4.63 6.08
C ILE A 132 -2.60 5.95 6.20
N ASP A 133 -1.88 7.04 6.44
CA ASP A 133 -2.41 8.40 6.42
C ASP A 133 -2.37 8.90 4.97
N LEU A 134 -3.52 9.21 4.41
CA LEU A 134 -3.67 9.78 3.06
C LEU A 134 -4.22 11.20 3.11
N SER A 135 -4.25 11.84 4.27
CA SER A 135 -4.91 13.14 4.45
C SER A 135 -4.28 14.26 3.63
N ALA A 136 -2.98 14.19 3.38
CA ALA A 136 -2.27 15.10 2.48
C ALA A 136 -2.66 14.90 1.00
N VAL A 137 -3.15 13.72 0.63
CA VAL A 137 -3.47 13.33 -0.76
C VAL A 137 -4.97 13.42 -1.06
N LEU A 138 -5.80 12.96 -0.13
CA LEU A 138 -7.24 12.77 -0.29
C LEU A 138 -8.07 13.73 0.58
N GLY A 139 -7.45 14.45 1.50
CA GLY A 139 -8.11 15.43 2.36
C GLY A 139 -8.62 14.88 3.68
N SER A 140 -9.50 15.64 4.34
CA SER A 140 -9.99 15.33 5.69
C SER A 140 -10.71 13.97 5.75
N GLY A 141 -10.58 13.29 6.90
CA GLY A 141 -11.18 11.98 7.13
C GLY A 141 -10.42 10.79 6.57
N THR A 142 -9.26 11.00 5.94
CA THR A 142 -8.44 9.93 5.33
C THR A 142 -7.12 9.67 6.06
N SER A 143 -7.05 10.01 7.35
CA SER A 143 -5.80 10.04 8.11
C SER A 143 -5.38 8.73 8.77
N ASP A 144 -6.25 7.72 8.81
CA ASP A 144 -5.94 6.36 9.29
C ASP A 144 -6.82 5.36 8.53
N LEU A 145 -6.47 5.12 7.27
CA LEU A 145 -7.21 4.21 6.41
C LEU A 145 -6.50 2.86 6.32
N PRO A 146 -7.24 1.73 6.20
CA PRO A 146 -6.64 0.47 5.80
C PRO A 146 -5.80 0.65 4.53
N LEU A 147 -4.60 0.09 4.50
CA LEU A 147 -3.72 0.21 3.33
C LEU A 147 -4.46 -0.31 2.08
N PRO A 148 -4.68 0.50 1.03
CA PRO A 148 -5.49 0.08 -0.12
C PRO A 148 -4.89 -1.13 -0.86
N PRO A 149 -5.70 -1.96 -1.53
CA PRO A 149 -5.18 -3.00 -2.41
C PRO A 149 -4.27 -2.41 -3.50
N HIS A 150 -3.14 -3.06 -3.77
CA HIS A 150 -2.12 -2.50 -4.66
C HIS A 150 -1.24 -3.57 -5.33
N SER A 151 -0.40 -3.09 -6.25
CA SER A 151 0.67 -3.86 -6.89
C SER A 151 1.95 -3.03 -6.96
N HIS A 152 3.07 -3.70 -7.12
CA HIS A 152 4.41 -3.16 -7.04
C HIS A 152 5.18 -3.31 -8.35
N ILE A 153 6.02 -2.31 -8.61
CA ILE A 153 6.93 -2.25 -9.76
C ILE A 153 8.27 -1.70 -9.27
N VAL A 154 9.36 -2.39 -9.61
CA VAL A 154 10.74 -1.93 -9.37
C VAL A 154 11.41 -1.60 -10.70
N ALA A 155 12.32 -0.63 -10.70
CA ALA A 155 13.13 -0.27 -11.87
C ALA A 155 14.45 -1.08 -11.96
N THR A 156 14.82 -1.76 -10.88
CA THR A 156 16.05 -2.53 -10.73
C THR A 156 15.78 -3.76 -9.87
N SER A 157 16.68 -4.74 -9.95
CA SER A 157 16.70 -5.90 -9.05
C SER A 157 17.76 -5.79 -7.97
N ASN A 158 18.57 -4.71 -8.00
CA ASN A 158 19.74 -4.49 -7.14
C ASN A 158 20.63 -5.73 -7.02
N GLY A 159 20.91 -6.38 -8.17
CA GLY A 159 21.72 -7.59 -8.20
C GLY A 159 21.18 -8.73 -7.33
N HIS A 160 19.87 -8.77 -7.09
CA HIS A 160 19.19 -9.72 -6.20
C HIS A 160 19.54 -9.59 -4.72
N GLN A 161 20.18 -8.49 -4.30
CA GLN A 161 20.45 -8.19 -2.91
C GLN A 161 19.23 -7.59 -2.23
N ALA A 162 19.13 -7.78 -0.91
CA ALA A 162 18.09 -7.16 -0.12
C ALA A 162 18.49 -5.72 0.24
N GLU A 163 17.56 -4.78 0.07
CA GLU A 163 17.72 -3.38 0.45
C GLU A 163 16.44 -2.81 1.03
N TRP A 164 16.55 -1.58 1.56
CA TRP A 164 15.38 -0.74 1.80
C TRP A 164 14.98 -0.09 0.48
N TRP A 165 13.70 -0.18 0.15
CA TRP A 165 13.10 0.44 -1.03
C TRP A 165 12.21 1.59 -0.60
N ASN A 166 12.42 2.78 -1.16
CA ASN A 166 11.53 3.90 -0.88
C ASN A 166 10.22 3.75 -1.65
N VAL A 167 9.10 3.69 -0.93
CA VAL A 167 7.79 3.55 -1.55
C VAL A 167 7.36 4.88 -2.16
N VAL A 168 7.03 4.82 -3.45
CA VAL A 168 6.43 5.91 -4.21
C VAL A 168 5.07 5.44 -4.70
N VAL A 169 4.01 6.14 -4.32
CA VAL A 169 2.66 5.77 -4.71
C VAL A 169 2.31 6.40 -6.06
N VAL A 170 1.64 5.63 -6.92
CA VAL A 170 1.02 6.12 -8.15
C VAL A 170 -0.44 5.66 -8.20
N GLY A 171 -1.35 6.63 -8.16
CA GLY A 171 -2.77 6.38 -8.35
C GLY A 171 -3.09 6.09 -9.81
N VAL A 172 -3.64 4.92 -10.10
CA VAL A 172 -4.17 4.56 -11.42
C VAL A 172 -5.65 4.91 -11.43
N LYS A 173 -6.11 5.69 -12.40
CA LYS A 173 -7.47 6.26 -12.42
C LYS A 173 -8.43 5.53 -13.35
N THR A 174 -7.92 4.63 -14.19
CA THR A 174 -8.74 3.89 -15.17
C THR A 174 -8.34 2.42 -15.28
N GLN A 175 -9.33 1.56 -15.53
CA GLN A 175 -9.09 0.14 -15.81
C GLN A 175 -8.19 -0.08 -17.05
N ALA A 176 -8.30 0.79 -18.04
CA ALA A 176 -7.48 0.72 -19.25
C ALA A 176 -5.99 0.94 -18.95
N ALA A 177 -5.65 1.96 -18.15
CA ALA A 177 -4.27 2.21 -17.72
C ALA A 177 -3.74 1.06 -16.85
N TRP A 178 -4.55 0.56 -15.91
CA TRP A 178 -4.20 -0.62 -15.11
C TRP A 178 -3.83 -1.81 -15.99
N ASN A 179 -4.66 -2.12 -16.98
CA ASN A 179 -4.42 -3.22 -17.90
C ASN A 179 -3.17 -3.02 -18.77
N LYS A 180 -2.84 -1.78 -19.17
CA LYS A 180 -1.58 -1.47 -19.86
C LYS A 180 -0.39 -1.80 -18.95
N ILE A 181 -0.43 -1.38 -17.68
CA ILE A 181 0.64 -1.65 -16.71
C ILE A 181 0.77 -3.15 -16.44
N VAL A 182 -0.34 -3.87 -16.23
CA VAL A 182 -0.34 -5.33 -16.01
C VAL A 182 0.28 -6.09 -17.19
N ARG A 183 0.08 -5.62 -18.42
CA ARG A 183 0.72 -6.22 -19.62
C ARG A 183 2.20 -5.86 -19.70
N GLY A 184 2.54 -4.60 -19.45
CA GLY A 184 3.89 -4.06 -19.61
C GLY A 184 4.86 -4.40 -18.48
N LYS A 185 4.36 -4.63 -17.25
CA LYS A 185 5.12 -5.08 -16.06
C LYS A 185 6.48 -4.40 -15.87
N SER A 186 6.54 -3.10 -16.10
CA SER A 186 7.78 -2.33 -16.10
C SER A 186 7.50 -0.91 -15.63
N ASP A 187 8.51 -0.33 -14.96
CA ASP A 187 8.54 1.08 -14.60
C ASP A 187 8.50 1.95 -15.87
N TRP A 188 9.11 1.50 -16.97
CA TRP A 188 9.01 2.17 -18.27
C TRP A 188 7.54 2.37 -18.70
N THR A 189 6.70 1.34 -18.58
CA THR A 189 5.27 1.44 -18.94
C THR A 189 4.54 2.43 -18.03
N LEU A 190 4.83 2.39 -16.72
CA LEU A 190 4.25 3.31 -15.76
C LEU A 190 4.62 4.76 -16.09
N GLN A 191 5.92 5.03 -16.28
CA GLN A 191 6.41 6.36 -16.57
C GLN A 191 5.95 6.89 -17.94
N TYR A 192 5.80 6.01 -18.93
CA TYR A 192 5.17 6.37 -20.21
C TYR A 192 3.76 6.91 -19.98
N LEU A 193 2.94 6.22 -19.18
CA LEU A 193 1.59 6.69 -18.84
C LEU A 193 1.61 8.00 -18.06
N GLN A 194 2.56 8.19 -17.15
CA GLN A 194 2.69 9.45 -16.41
C GLN A 194 3.01 10.64 -17.33
N ARG A 195 3.84 10.43 -18.36
CA ARG A 195 4.22 11.48 -19.32
C ARG A 195 3.15 11.76 -20.36
N HIS A 196 2.46 10.73 -20.84
CA HIS A 196 1.60 10.83 -22.02
C HIS A 196 0.09 10.72 -21.71
N ASP A 197 -0.28 10.15 -20.57
CA ASP A 197 -1.67 9.85 -20.17
C ASP A 197 -1.94 10.28 -18.70
N SER A 198 -1.59 11.51 -18.30
CA SER A 198 -1.71 12.01 -16.90
C SER A 198 -3.15 12.11 -16.35
N SER A 199 -4.15 12.05 -17.23
CA SER A 199 -5.55 11.87 -16.85
C SER A 199 -5.87 10.45 -16.36
N ALA A 200 -5.04 9.47 -16.73
CA ALA A 200 -5.24 8.06 -16.43
C ALA A 200 -4.37 7.53 -15.27
N VAL A 201 -3.28 8.22 -14.92
CA VAL A 201 -2.42 7.94 -13.76
C VAL A 201 -1.98 9.24 -13.07
N THR A 202 -1.70 9.22 -11.77
CA THR A 202 -1.12 10.38 -11.08
C THR A 202 0.38 10.51 -11.39
N GLY A 203 0.96 11.66 -11.06
CA GLY A 203 2.40 11.73 -10.81
C GLY A 203 2.81 10.88 -9.60
N ASN A 204 4.09 10.93 -9.27
CA ASN A 204 4.62 10.28 -8.07
C ASN A 204 4.11 10.98 -6.81
N ILE A 205 3.56 10.20 -5.89
CA ILE A 205 3.16 10.64 -4.56
C ILE A 205 4.21 10.07 -3.61
N VAL A 206 5.00 10.96 -3.02
CA VAL A 206 6.03 10.59 -2.05
C VAL A 206 5.40 9.99 -0.79
N THR A 207 6.14 9.12 -0.13
CA THR A 207 5.75 8.54 1.15
C THR A 207 6.95 8.48 2.08
N ASN A 208 6.69 8.43 3.38
CA ASN A 208 7.74 8.13 4.37
C ASN A 208 7.98 6.63 4.55
N LEU A 209 7.35 5.78 3.75
CA LEU A 209 7.35 4.33 3.87
C LEU A 209 8.53 3.71 3.10
N PHE A 210 9.17 2.75 3.76
CA PHE A 210 10.22 1.91 3.22
C PHE A 210 9.90 0.44 3.47
N LEU A 211 10.13 -0.39 2.45
CA LEU A 211 10.01 -1.85 2.56
C LEU A 211 11.38 -2.49 2.40
N TYR A 212 11.60 -3.65 3.02
CA TYR A 212 12.88 -4.35 2.93
C TYR A 212 12.72 -5.71 2.26
N PHE A 213 13.26 -5.86 1.05
CA PHE A 213 13.20 -7.12 0.31
C PHE A 213 14.30 -7.23 -0.74
N SER A 214 14.53 -8.46 -1.20
CA SER A 214 15.30 -8.75 -2.42
C SER A 214 14.38 -9.12 -3.58
N VAL A 215 14.78 -8.77 -4.81
CA VAL A 215 14.05 -9.13 -6.04
C VAL A 215 14.60 -10.45 -6.60
N LEU A 216 13.77 -11.50 -6.61
CA LEU A 216 14.11 -12.83 -7.10
C LEU A 216 13.34 -13.17 -8.39
N ARG A 217 13.91 -14.09 -9.19
CA ARG A 217 13.26 -14.60 -10.40
C ARG A 217 12.12 -15.57 -10.09
#